data_AF-A0A831XPJ9-F1
#
_entry.id   AF-A0A831XPJ9-F1
#
_cell.length_a   1.000
_cell.length_b   1.000
_cell.length_c   1.000
_cell.angle_alpha   90.00
_cell.angle_beta   90.00
_cell.angle_gamma   90.00
#
_symmetry.space_group_name_H-M   'P 1'
#
loop_
_entity.id
_entity.type
_entity.pdbx_description
1 polymer ?
#
loop_
_entity_poly.entity_id
_entity_poly.type
_entity_poly.pdbx_seq_one_letter_code
_entity_poly.pdbx_strand_id
1 'polypeptide(L)'
;MRVERVLLKDHTTLGVGGPAELWTVETREELKKATEAPYRVLGNGSNLLVMDEGVPERVIRLAGEFQEYDLKGWVGAGALLPLLVQEAARAGLSGLEGLLGIP
;
A
#
# COMPACT_ATOMS: atom_id res chain seq x y z
N MET A 1 -11.58 -6.76 -6.93
CA MET A 1 -10.26 -7.41 -7.13
C MET A 1 -9.80 -7.23 -8.56
N ARG A 2 -8.72 -6.47 -8.77
CA ARG A 2 -8.08 -6.28 -10.08
C ARG A 2 -6.72 -6.98 -10.08
N VAL A 3 -6.44 -7.77 -11.11
CA VAL A 3 -5.16 -8.47 -11.30
C VAL A 3 -4.55 -8.04 -12.64
N GLU A 4 -3.30 -7.60 -12.63
CA GLU A 4 -2.61 -7.12 -13.83
C GLU A 4 -1.10 -7.34 -13.77
N ARG A 5 -0.46 -7.45 -14.94
CA ARG A 5 1.00 -7.47 -15.05
C ARG A 5 1.52 -6.05 -15.13
N VAL A 6 2.45 -5.70 -14.25
CA VAL A 6 3.05 -4.36 -14.14
C VAL A 6 4.58 -4.44 -14.04
N LEU A 7 5.25 -3.31 -14.21
CA LEU A 7 6.65 -3.13 -13.81
C LEU A 7 6.68 -2.46 -12.45
N LEU A 8 7.39 -3.03 -11.47
CA LEU A 8 7.46 -2.49 -10.12
C LEU A 8 8.18 -1.14 -10.03
N LYS A 9 8.98 -0.77 -11.05
CA LYS A 9 9.53 0.58 -11.18
C LYS A 9 8.47 1.69 -11.15
N ASP A 10 7.24 1.39 -11.60
CA ASP A 10 6.14 2.35 -11.63
C ASP A 10 5.37 2.38 -10.28
N HIS A 11 5.80 1.57 -9.31
CA HIS A 11 5.18 1.40 -7.99
C HIS A 11 6.17 1.50 -6.82
N THR A 12 7.41 1.92 -7.07
CA THR A 12 8.41 2.22 -6.04
C THR A 12 8.85 3.67 -6.16
N THR A 13 9.13 4.34 -5.04
CA THR A 13 9.58 5.74 -5.08
C THR A 13 10.98 5.89 -5.70
N LEU A 14 11.79 4.82 -5.63
CA LEU A 14 13.11 4.78 -6.25
C LEU A 14 13.04 4.68 -7.79
N GLY A 15 11.90 4.27 -8.34
CA GLY A 15 11.72 4.18 -9.80
C GLY A 15 12.44 3.00 -10.45
N VAL A 16 12.66 1.91 -9.71
CA VAL A 16 13.31 0.67 -10.17
C VAL A 16 12.49 -0.56 -9.81
N GLY A 17 12.60 -1.61 -10.62
CA GLY A 17 11.93 -2.88 -10.37
C GLY A 17 11.34 -3.52 -11.61
N GLY A 18 11.60 -4.83 -11.74
CA GLY A 18 11.13 -5.69 -12.80
C GLY A 18 9.64 -6.04 -12.77
N PRO A 19 9.22 -7.04 -13.56
CA PRO A 19 7.82 -7.43 -13.70
C PRO A 19 7.24 -8.07 -12.43
N ALA A 20 5.95 -7.86 -12.20
CA ALA A 20 5.18 -8.55 -11.17
C ALA A 20 3.71 -8.75 -11.60
N GLU A 21 3.03 -9.69 -10.96
CA GLU A 21 1.57 -9.78 -11.00
C GLU A 21 0.98 -9.04 -9.80
N LEU A 22 0.38 -7.87 -10.04
CA LEU A 22 -0.18 -7.00 -9.01
C LEU A 22 -1.67 -7.31 -8.80
N TRP A 23 -2.01 -7.63 -7.57
CA TRP A 23 -3.35 -7.88 -7.06
C TRP A 23 -3.79 -6.67 -6.23
N THR A 24 -4.68 -5.85 -6.77
CA THR A 24 -5.34 -4.79 -6.00
C THR A 24 -6.61 -5.37 -5.37
N VAL A 25 -6.61 -5.45 -4.04
CA VAL A 25 -7.70 -6.04 -3.24
C VAL A 25 -8.46 -4.94 -2.51
N GLU A 26 -9.78 -5.03 -2.51
CA GLU A 26 -10.68 -4.00 -1.98
C GLU A 26 -11.53 -4.48 -0.80
N THR A 27 -11.54 -5.78 -0.52
CA THR A 27 -12.31 -6.38 0.58
C THR A 27 -11.55 -7.51 1.30
N ARG A 28 -11.95 -7.83 2.53
CA ARG A 28 -11.48 -9.01 3.29
C ARG A 28 -11.55 -10.33 2.53
N GLU A 29 -12.64 -10.58 1.79
CA GLU A 29 -12.78 -11.83 1.03
C GLU A 29 -11.82 -11.90 -0.16
N GLU A 30 -11.58 -10.76 -0.82
CA GLU A 30 -10.56 -10.67 -1.86
C GLU A 30 -9.15 -10.86 -1.31
N LEU A 31 -8.85 -10.28 -0.15
CA LEU A 31 -7.57 -10.46 0.52
C LEU A 31 -7.32 -11.92 0.86
N LYS A 32 -8.30 -12.62 1.46
CA LYS A 32 -8.20 -14.06 1.73
C LYS A 32 -7.82 -14.84 0.47
N LYS A 33 -8.53 -14.61 -0.64
CA LYS A 33 -8.26 -15.25 -1.93
C LYS A 33 -6.87 -14.91 -2.48
N ALA A 34 -6.47 -13.63 -2.41
CA ALA A 34 -5.16 -13.19 -2.88
C ALA A 34 -4.02 -13.87 -2.12
N THR A 35 -4.23 -14.20 -0.84
CA THR A 35 -3.24 -14.86 0.03
C THR A 35 -3.17 -16.40 -0.07
N GLU A 36 -3.97 -17.04 -0.93
CA GLU A 36 -3.98 -18.51 -1.09
C GLU A 36 -2.73 -19.11 -1.75
N ALA A 37 -1.84 -18.27 -2.29
CA ALA A 37 -0.56 -18.66 -2.88
C ALA A 37 0.54 -17.72 -2.38
N PRO A 38 1.85 -18.03 -2.55
CA PRO A 38 2.94 -17.16 -2.11
C PRO A 38 2.72 -15.71 -2.54
N TYR A 39 2.82 -14.79 -1.58
CA TYR A 39 2.51 -13.39 -1.78
C TYR A 39 3.49 -12.48 -1.05
N ARG A 40 3.55 -11.23 -1.51
CA ARG A 40 4.21 -10.09 -0.86
C ARG A 40 3.21 -8.94 -0.81
N VAL A 41 3.31 -8.07 0.19
CA VAL A 41 2.47 -6.87 0.29
C VAL A 41 3.26 -5.65 -0.16
N LEU A 42 2.61 -4.80 -0.98
CA LEU A 42 3.14 -3.54 -1.48
C LEU A 42 2.28 -2.39 -0.96
N GLY A 43 2.88 -1.57 -0.10
CA GLY A 43 2.34 -0.26 0.31
C GLY A 43 2.69 0.82 -0.70
N ASN A 44 3.19 1.98 -0.24
CA ASN A 44 3.60 3.07 -1.12
C ASN A 44 4.95 2.83 -1.84
N GLY A 45 5.60 1.68 -1.60
CA GLY A 45 6.88 1.34 -2.24
C GLY A 45 8.04 2.26 -1.88
N SER A 46 7.96 2.97 -0.75
CA SER A 46 8.90 4.03 -0.36
C SER A 46 10.21 3.56 0.25
N ASN A 47 10.32 2.27 0.55
CA ASN A 47 11.50 1.64 1.15
C ASN A 47 11.88 0.34 0.45
N LEU A 48 11.68 0.26 -0.88
CA LEU A 48 11.96 -0.92 -1.68
C LEU A 48 13.02 -0.63 -2.74
N LEU A 49 14.04 -1.48 -2.77
CA LEU A 49 14.94 -1.66 -3.91
C LEU A 49 14.55 -2.97 -4.58
N VAL A 50 13.85 -2.88 -5.71
CA VAL A 50 13.36 -4.05 -6.45
C VAL A 50 14.32 -4.33 -7.60
N MET A 51 14.77 -5.58 -7.70
CA MET A 51 15.67 -6.03 -8.77
C MET A 51 14.97 -6.05 -10.13
N ASP A 52 15.74 -6.02 -11.22
CA ASP A 52 15.23 -5.98 -12.59
C ASP A 52 14.50 -7.26 -13.02
N GLU A 53 14.80 -8.39 -12.39
CA GLU A 53 14.06 -9.65 -12.58
C GLU A 53 12.64 -9.62 -11.98
N GLY A 54 12.34 -8.65 -11.11
CA GLY A 54 11.05 -8.54 -10.45
C GLY A 54 10.83 -9.61 -9.38
N VAL A 55 9.58 -10.01 -9.18
CA VAL A 55 9.21 -11.04 -8.19
C VAL A 55 8.20 -12.03 -8.77
N PRO A 56 8.35 -13.35 -8.50
CA PRO A 56 7.43 -14.35 -9.01
C PRO A 56 6.14 -14.48 -8.17
N GLU A 57 6.14 -14.02 -6.91
CA GLU A 57 4.97 -14.09 -6.04
C GLU A 57 3.88 -13.10 -6.43
N ARG A 58 2.66 -13.31 -5.93
CA ARG A 58 1.60 -12.32 -6.02
C ARG A 58 2.01 -11.06 -5.25
N VAL A 59 1.95 -9.90 -5.87
CA VAL A 59 2.16 -8.62 -5.17
C VAL A 59 0.79 -8.06 -4.83
N ILE A 60 0.48 -7.96 -3.54
CA ILE A 60 -0.83 -7.51 -3.06
C ILE A 60 -0.75 -6.04 -2.65
N ARG A 61 -1.65 -5.22 -3.20
CA ARG A 61 -1.87 -3.82 -2.78
C ARG A 61 -3.26 -3.69 -2.18
N LEU A 62 -3.31 -3.08 -1.00
CA LEU A 62 -4.55 -2.86 -0.25
C LEU A 62 -5.24 -1.58 -0.73
N ALA A 63 -6.49 -1.69 -1.16
CA ALA A 63 -7.35 -0.61 -1.64
C ALA A 63 -8.75 -0.73 -1.00
N GLY A 64 -9.74 0.03 -1.48
CA GLY A 64 -11.14 -0.12 -1.06
C GLY A 64 -11.31 0.05 0.46
N GLU A 65 -11.92 -0.93 1.13
CA GLU A 65 -12.18 -0.87 2.58
C GLU A 65 -10.88 -0.71 3.41
N PHE A 66 -9.73 -1.13 2.86
CA PHE A 66 -8.44 -0.99 3.51
C PHE A 66 -7.84 0.43 3.41
N GLN A 67 -8.46 1.35 2.66
CA GLN A 67 -8.07 2.76 2.58
C GLN A 67 -8.98 3.68 3.41
N GLU A 68 -10.10 3.15 3.90
CA GLU A 68 -11.00 3.90 4.80
C GLU A 68 -10.33 4.16 6.14
N TYR A 69 -10.66 5.30 6.76
CA TYR A 69 -10.11 5.67 8.06
C TYR A 69 -11.08 6.54 8.85
N ASP A 70 -11.03 6.38 10.17
CA ASP A 70 -11.56 7.30 11.17
C ASP A 70 -10.41 7.67 12.12
N LEU A 71 -10.10 8.96 12.24
CA LEU A 71 -8.99 9.47 13.07
C LEU A 71 -9.13 9.12 14.56
N LYS A 72 -10.34 8.75 15.01
CA LYS A 72 -10.61 8.30 16.39
C LYS A 72 -11.06 6.83 16.45
N GLY A 73 -10.98 6.12 15.33
CA GLY A 73 -11.43 4.74 15.20
C GLY A 73 -10.39 3.88 14.48
N TRP A 74 -10.87 3.05 13.55
CA TRP A 74 -10.01 2.19 12.75
C TRP A 74 -9.42 2.97 11.57
N VAL A 75 -8.14 2.74 11.31
CA VAL A 75 -7.42 3.30 10.17
C VAL A 75 -6.95 2.14 9.30
N GLY A 76 -7.40 2.10 8.05
CA GLY A 76 -7.01 1.08 7.09
C GLY A 76 -5.52 1.17 6.72
N ALA A 77 -4.88 0.03 6.55
CA ALA A 77 -3.43 -0.05 6.25
C ALA A 77 -3.04 0.44 4.85
N GLY A 78 -4.01 0.64 3.95
CA GLY A 78 -3.81 1.26 2.64
C GLY A 78 -3.94 2.79 2.66
N ALA A 79 -4.35 3.39 3.79
CA ALA A 79 -4.43 4.84 3.92
C ALA A 79 -3.02 5.47 3.89
N LEU A 80 -2.86 6.54 3.11
CA LEU A 80 -1.57 7.22 2.98
C LEU A 80 -1.24 8.00 4.26
N LEU A 81 -0.08 7.72 4.85
CA LEU A 81 0.39 8.42 6.04
C LEU A 81 0.44 9.95 5.86
N PRO A 82 0.93 10.51 4.72
CA PRO A 82 0.87 11.95 4.49
C PRO A 82 -0.55 12.54 4.58
N LEU A 83 -1.58 11.80 4.13
CA LEU A 83 -2.97 12.24 4.25
C LEU A 83 -3.40 12.27 5.72
N LEU A 84 -3.12 11.20 6.47
CA LEU A 84 -3.49 11.10 7.89
C LEU A 84 -2.83 12.18 8.75
N VAL A 85 -1.57 12.53 8.49
CA VAL A 85 -0.88 13.63 9.18
C VAL A 85 -1.61 14.96 8.97
N GLN A 86 -2.01 15.26 7.73
CA GLN A 86 -2.73 16.51 7.41
C GLN A 86 -4.14 16.53 7.99
N GLU A 87 -4.86 15.41 7.94
CA GLU A 87 -6.20 15.27 8.50
C GLU A 87 -6.20 15.40 10.04
N ALA A 88 -5.23 14.78 10.72
CA ALA A 88 -5.07 14.92 12.17
C ALA A 88 -4.81 16.39 12.56
N ALA A 89 -3.95 17.10 11.83
CA ALA A 89 -3.71 18.52 12.06
C ALA A 89 -4.98 19.37 11.88
N ARG A 90 -5.77 19.13 10.83
CA ARG A 90 -7.07 19.81 10.59
C ARG A 90 -8.09 19.54 11.70
N ALA A 91 -8.08 18.33 12.25
CA ALA A 91 -8.96 17.92 13.35
C ALA A 91 -8.48 18.40 14.74
N GLY A 92 -7.33 19.09 14.83
CA GLY A 92 -6.74 19.51 16.10
C GLY A 92 -6.25 18.34 16.97
N LEU A 93 -5.87 17.22 16.33
CA LEU A 93 -5.36 16.02 16.99
C LEU A 93 -3.83 15.96 16.85
N SER A 94 -3.15 16.00 17.99
CA SER A 94 -1.69 15.86 18.08
C SER A 94 -1.25 14.39 18.13
N GLY A 95 -0.05 14.08 17.66
CA GLY A 95 0.58 12.75 17.74
C GLY A 95 1.22 12.24 16.45
N LEU A 96 0.88 12.83 15.29
CA LEU A 96 1.41 12.42 13.98
C LEU A 96 2.39 13.42 13.36
N GLU A 97 2.67 14.54 14.01
CA GLU A 97 3.46 15.65 13.48
C GLU A 97 4.89 15.23 13.14
N GLY A 98 5.48 14.37 13.98
CA GLY A 98 6.83 13.81 13.75
C GLY A 98 6.92 12.85 12.56
N LEU A 99 5.79 12.46 11.97
CA LEU A 99 5.72 11.58 10.81
C LEU A 99 5.58 12.34 9.49
N LEU A 100 5.51 13.68 9.54
CA LEU A 100 5.47 14.51 8.35
C LEU A 100 6.71 14.25 7.48
N GLY A 101 6.48 14.03 6.18
CA GLY A 101 7.53 13.77 5.20
C GLY A 101 7.86 12.29 5.02
N ILE A 102 7.23 11.38 5.77
CA ILE A 102 7.30 9.94 5.52
C ILE A 102 6.23 9.59 4.47
N PRO A 103 6.61 9.15 3.26
CA PRO A 103 5.69 8.88 2.15
C PRO A 103 5.04 7.49 2.22
#